data_AF-A0A0G1E7U4-F1
#
_entry.id   AF-A0A0G1E7U4-F1
#
_cell.length_a   1.000
_cell.length_b   1.000
_cell.length_c   1.000
_cell.angle_alpha   90.00
_cell.angle_beta   90.00
_cell.angle_gamma   90.00
#
_symmetry.space_group_name_H-M   'P 1'
#
loop_
_entity.id
_entity.type
_entity.pdbx_description
1 polymer ?
#
loop_
_entity_poly.entity_id
_entity_poly.type
_entity_poly.pdbx_seq_one_letter_code
_entity_poly.pdbx_strand_id
1 'polypeptide(L)'
;MKYSLGWYLGLLVGLMIGLNMLGQIFSTLDQRYMQSYGEQIVTDTMLPVENSFVESYAFEQTPYYLPYVVSFYVAFFLPIALVLFWSVRYLLQERTFRRFLFSFSFPAMYAVVNIGYFFMVSDSSLGWEYEFGMAVVGYSSGVLCITVGVVNSMLLVRSKKHISS
;
A
#
# COMPACT_ATOMS: atom_id res chain seq x y z
N MET A 1 13.84 19.15 7.88
CA MET A 1 13.40 18.88 6.49
C MET A 1 13.64 20.13 5.68
N LYS A 2 13.97 20.01 4.39
CA LYS A 2 14.39 21.16 3.57
C LYS A 2 13.22 21.97 3.00
N TYR A 3 12.09 21.29 2.72
CA TYR A 3 10.90 21.89 2.13
C TYR A 3 9.76 22.04 3.14
N SER A 4 8.70 22.75 2.76
CA SER A 4 7.48 22.90 3.57
C SER A 4 6.74 21.57 3.72
N LEU A 5 5.91 21.45 4.77
CA LEU A 5 5.09 20.25 5.02
C LEU A 5 4.25 19.87 3.78
N GLY A 6 3.61 20.86 3.15
CA GLY A 6 2.78 20.65 1.98
C GLY A 6 3.52 20.02 0.80
N TRP A 7 4.83 20.29 0.63
CA TRP A 7 5.63 19.66 -0.41
C TRP A 7 5.76 18.15 -0.19
N TYR A 8 6.00 17.71 1.06
CA TYR A 8 6.12 16.28 1.38
C TYR A 8 4.78 15.57 1.31
N LEU A 9 3.68 16.23 1.71
CA LEU A 9 2.34 15.69 1.54
C LEU A 9 1.97 15.56 0.05
N GLY A 10 2.29 16.57 -0.77
CA GLY A 10 2.08 16.51 -2.21
C GLY A 10 2.90 15.40 -2.87
N LEU A 11 4.16 15.21 -2.45
CA LEU A 11 4.98 14.11 -2.95
C LEU A 11 4.44 12.74 -2.52
N LEU A 12 3.97 12.60 -1.28
CA LEU A 12 3.32 11.38 -0.80
C LEU A 12 2.10 11.03 -1.67
N VAL A 13 1.19 11.99 -1.84
CA VAL A 13 -0.04 11.81 -2.62
C VAL A 13 0.28 11.49 -4.08
N GLY A 14 1.16 12.26 -4.71
CA GLY A 14 1.54 12.03 -6.10
C GLY A 14 2.19 10.67 -6.31
N LEU A 15 3.05 10.24 -5.37
CA LEU A 15 3.66 8.91 -5.40
C LEU A 15 2.62 7.80 -5.23
N MET A 16 1.69 7.94 -4.28
CA MET A 16 0.62 6.95 -4.09
C MET A 16 -0.26 6.80 -5.32
N ILE A 17 -0.70 7.92 -5.92
CA ILE A 17 -1.49 7.90 -7.15
C ILE A 17 -0.70 7.25 -8.28
N GLY A 18 0.57 7.67 -8.48
CA GLY A 18 1.42 7.14 -9.55
C GLY A 18 1.67 5.63 -9.43
N LEU A 19 1.95 5.14 -8.23
CA LEU A 19 2.16 3.70 -7.98
C LEU A 19 0.87 2.89 -8.18
N ASN A 20 -0.27 3.39 -7.70
CA ASN A 20 -1.56 2.74 -7.89
C ASN A 20 -1.96 2.69 -9.38
N MET A 21 -1.68 3.75 -10.16
CA MET A 21 -1.90 3.74 -11.60
C MET A 21 -0.99 2.73 -12.31
N LEU A 22 0.29 2.66 -11.94
CA LEU A 22 1.22 1.67 -12.48
C LEU A 22 0.74 0.24 -12.21
N GLY A 23 0.27 -0.04 -10.99
CA GLY A 23 -0.30 -1.35 -10.64
C GLY A 23 -1.49 -1.73 -11.52
N GLN A 24 -2.40 -0.78 -11.76
CA GLN A 24 -3.55 -1.01 -12.64
C GLN A 24 -3.16 -1.23 -14.09
N ILE A 25 -2.15 -0.52 -14.59
CA ILE A 25 -1.64 -0.72 -15.96
C ILE A 25 -1.12 -2.15 -16.12
N PHE A 26 -0.27 -2.63 -15.20
CA PHE A 26 0.28 -3.99 -15.30
C PHE A 26 -0.78 -5.06 -15.08
N SER A 27 -1.72 -4.85 -14.15
CA SER A 27 -2.88 -5.74 -13.95
C SER A 27 -3.70 -5.86 -15.23
N THR A 28 -3.98 -4.74 -15.90
CA THR A 28 -4.75 -4.72 -17.14
C THR A 28 -4.00 -5.40 -18.28
N LEU A 29 -2.69 -5.18 -18.40
CA LEU A 29 -1.85 -5.82 -19.41
C LEU A 29 -1.78 -7.33 -19.19
N ASP A 30 -1.62 -7.77 -17.94
CA ASP A 30 -1.62 -9.18 -17.54
C ASP A 30 -2.94 -9.87 -17.90
N GLN A 31 -4.08 -9.28 -17.51
CA GLN A 31 -5.41 -9.81 -17.84
C GLN A 31 -5.65 -9.88 -19.35
N ARG A 32 -5.29 -8.83 -20.09
CA ARG A 32 -5.44 -8.83 -21.56
C ARG A 32 -4.54 -9.87 -22.22
N TYR A 33 -3.34 -10.07 -21.70
CA TYR A 33 -2.43 -11.09 -22.20
C TYR A 33 -3.01 -12.49 -21.97
N MET A 34 -3.48 -12.78 -20.75
CA MET A 34 -4.16 -14.04 -20.42
C MET A 34 -5.40 -14.28 -21.30
N GLN A 35 -6.20 -13.25 -21.55
CA GLN A 35 -7.37 -13.37 -22.44
C GLN A 35 -6.99 -13.66 -23.90
N SER A 36 -5.87 -13.10 -24.37
CA SER A 36 -5.46 -13.19 -25.78
C SER A 36 -4.66 -14.46 -26.09
N TYR A 37 -3.91 -14.95 -25.10
CA TYR A 37 -2.97 -16.05 -25.29
C TYR A 37 -3.23 -17.25 -24.38
N GLY A 38 -4.29 -17.24 -23.56
CA GLY A 38 -4.57 -18.23 -22.50
C GLY A 38 -4.36 -19.68 -22.91
N GLU A 39 -4.80 -20.08 -24.09
CA GLU A 39 -4.64 -21.44 -24.62
C GLU A 39 -3.17 -21.84 -24.86
N GLN A 40 -2.27 -20.89 -25.07
CA GLN A 40 -0.84 -21.11 -25.29
C GLN A 40 -0.02 -21.14 -24.00
N ILE A 41 -0.55 -20.53 -22.93
CA ILE A 41 0.11 -20.37 -21.62
C ILE A 41 -0.32 -21.48 -20.66
N VAL A 42 -1.42 -22.16 -20.95
CA VAL A 42 -1.87 -23.37 -20.25
C VAL A 42 -1.02 -24.55 -20.72
N THR A 43 -0.15 -25.03 -19.85
CA THR A 43 0.56 -26.28 -20.06
C THR A 43 -0.29 -27.39 -19.46
N ASP A 44 -0.96 -28.17 -20.32
CA ASP A 44 -1.66 -29.38 -19.90
C ASP A 44 -0.63 -30.45 -19.53
N THR A 45 -0.53 -30.73 -18.23
CA THR A 45 0.29 -31.84 -17.73
C THR A 45 -0.61 -32.86 -17.05
N MET A 46 -0.68 -34.07 -17.63
CA MET A 46 -1.33 -35.19 -16.95
C MET A 46 -0.39 -35.72 -15.87
N LEU A 47 -0.76 -35.50 -14.60
CA LEU A 47 0.00 -36.02 -13.47
C LEU A 47 -0.54 -37.42 -13.12
N PRO A 48 0.31 -38.45 -13.05
CA PRO A 48 -0.11 -39.77 -12.61
C PRO A 48 -0.38 -39.74 -11.09
N VAL A 49 -1.59 -40.11 -10.68
CA VAL A 49 -1.98 -40.25 -9.27
C VAL A 49 -2.48 -41.67 -9.06
N GLU A 50 -1.67 -42.52 -8.42
CA GLU A 50 -1.89 -43.91 -7.97
C GLU A 50 -2.76 -44.89 -8.80
N ASN A 51 -3.92 -44.51 -9.34
CA ASN A 51 -4.77 -45.25 -10.29
C ASN A 51 -5.55 -44.36 -11.29
N SER A 52 -5.21 -43.08 -11.45
CA SER A 52 -5.84 -42.14 -12.40
C SER A 52 -4.82 -41.13 -12.95
N PHE A 53 -5.23 -40.42 -14.00
CA PHE A 53 -4.57 -39.20 -14.45
C PHE A 53 -5.42 -38.01 -14.00
N VAL A 54 -4.80 -37.03 -13.36
CA VAL A 54 -5.43 -35.75 -13.07
C VAL A 54 -4.87 -34.75 -14.07
N GLU A 55 -5.76 -34.08 -14.81
CA GLU A 55 -5.39 -32.92 -15.62
C GLU A 55 -4.95 -31.80 -14.67
N SER A 56 -3.66 -31.48 -14.70
CA SER A 56 -3.10 -30.34 -13.99
C SER A 56 -2.82 -29.24 -15.01
N TYR A 57 -3.59 -28.16 -14.90
CA TYR A 57 -3.34 -26.94 -15.65
C TYR A 57 -2.21 -26.17 -14.95
N ALA A 58 -1.04 -26.09 -15.58
CA ALA A 58 0.02 -25.18 -15.14
C ALA A 58 -0.01 -23.93 -16.04
N PHE A 59 -0.12 -22.74 -15.44
CA PHE A 59 -0.06 -21.49 -16.18
C PHE A 59 1.39 -21.00 -16.20
N GLU A 60 1.97 -20.81 -17.39
CA GLU A 60 3.22 -20.04 -17.49
C GLU A 60 2.95 -18.58 -17.08
N GLN A 61 3.93 -17.96 -16.40
CA GLN A 61 3.79 -16.57 -15.96
C GLN A 61 3.79 -15.64 -17.18
N THR A 62 2.87 -14.68 -17.23
CA THR A 62 2.90 -13.66 -18.29
C THR A 62 4.12 -12.75 -18.09
N PRO A 63 4.60 -12.08 -19.16
CA PRO A 63 5.65 -11.06 -19.04
C PRO A 63 5.26 -9.86 -18.16
N TYR A 64 3.97 -9.69 -17.83
CA TYR A 64 3.45 -8.60 -17.01
C TYR A 64 3.20 -8.99 -15.55
N TYR A 65 3.19 -10.28 -15.24
CA TYR A 65 2.94 -10.80 -13.89
C TYR A 65 3.95 -10.26 -12.87
N LEU A 66 5.25 -10.35 -13.16
CA LEU A 66 6.29 -9.89 -12.23
C LEU A 66 6.26 -8.36 -12.03
N PRO A 67 6.17 -7.52 -13.10
CA PRO A 67 5.92 -6.09 -12.94
C PRO A 67 4.67 -5.75 -12.13
N TYR A 68 3.56 -6.48 -12.33
CA TYR A 68 2.34 -6.33 -11.55
C TYR A 68 2.58 -6.59 -10.06
N VAL A 69 3.14 -7.75 -9.70
CA VAL A 69 3.42 -8.13 -8.30
C VAL A 69 4.37 -7.14 -7.63
N VAL A 70 5.44 -6.73 -8.30
CA VAL A 70 6.38 -5.73 -7.77
C VAL A 70 5.69 -4.41 -7.54
N SER A 71 4.91 -3.93 -8.52
CA SER A 71 4.18 -2.66 -8.39
C SER A 71 3.18 -2.69 -7.24
N PHE A 72 2.49 -3.81 -7.02
CA PHE A 72 1.58 -4.00 -5.90
C PHE A 72 2.31 -3.88 -4.55
N TYR A 73 3.40 -4.61 -4.35
CA TYR A 73 4.16 -4.54 -3.10
C TYR A 73 4.79 -3.16 -2.86
N VAL A 74 5.31 -2.53 -3.91
CA VAL A 74 5.87 -1.17 -3.80
C VAL A 74 4.76 -0.16 -3.47
N ALA A 75 3.60 -0.24 -4.13
CA ALA A 75 2.44 0.60 -3.83
C ALA A 75 1.93 0.43 -2.40
N PHE A 76 2.04 -0.78 -1.84
CA PHE A 76 1.63 -1.06 -0.47
C PHE A 76 2.65 -0.56 0.56
N PHE A 77 3.91 -1.00 0.47
CA PHE A 77 4.91 -0.78 1.53
C PHE A 77 5.59 0.60 1.47
N LEU A 78 5.86 1.13 0.29
CA LEU A 78 6.63 2.38 0.17
C LEU A 78 5.89 3.58 0.80
N PRO A 79 4.58 3.79 0.55
CA PRO A 79 3.87 4.89 1.20
C PRO A 79 3.82 4.75 2.73
N ILE A 80 3.67 3.53 3.25
CA ILE A 80 3.68 3.27 4.70
C ILE A 80 5.02 3.69 5.31
N ALA A 81 6.14 3.27 4.70
CA ALA A 81 7.47 3.63 5.15
C ALA A 81 7.70 5.15 5.12
N LEU A 82 7.24 5.82 4.06
CA LEU A 82 7.35 7.28 3.91
C LEU A 82 6.51 8.04 4.94
N VAL A 83 5.29 7.58 5.23
CA VAL A 83 4.44 8.17 6.28
C VAL A 83 5.16 8.12 7.62
N LEU A 84 5.67 6.95 8.02
CA LEU A 84 6.40 6.80 9.28
C LEU A 84 7.64 7.69 9.31
N PHE A 85 8.44 7.64 8.26
CA PHE A 85 9.68 8.39 8.17
C PHE A 85 9.46 9.91 8.23
N TRP A 86 8.57 10.46 7.39
CA TRP A 86 8.34 11.90 7.36
C TRP A 86 7.55 12.40 8.56
N SER A 87 6.64 11.62 9.12
CA SER A 87 5.94 11.98 10.35
C SER A 87 6.94 12.17 11.52
N VAL A 88 7.83 11.21 11.71
CA VAL A 88 8.89 11.28 12.73
C VAL A 88 9.86 12.44 12.45
N ARG A 89 10.34 12.55 11.20
CA ARG A 89 11.28 13.62 10.81
C ARG A 89 10.67 15.01 10.94
N TYR A 90 9.36 15.14 10.78
CA TYR A 90 8.65 16.40 10.94
C TYR A 90 8.60 16.83 12.41
N LEU A 91 8.28 15.90 13.32
CA LEU A 91 8.30 16.16 14.77
C LEU A 91 9.71 16.49 15.27
N LEU A 92 10.72 15.76 14.80
CA LEU A 92 12.11 15.90 15.27
C LEU A 92 12.74 17.27 15.01
N GLN A 93 12.17 18.11 14.14
CA GLN A 93 12.71 19.45 13.87
C GLN A 93 12.58 20.37 15.09
N GLU A 94 11.38 20.42 15.68
CA GLU A 94 11.06 21.29 16.81
C GLU A 94 10.03 20.54 17.64
N ARG A 95 10.48 19.68 18.54
CA ARG A 95 9.70 18.72 19.33
C ARG A 95 8.61 19.39 20.19
N THR A 96 7.57 19.87 19.53
CA THR A 96 6.48 20.69 20.07
C THR A 96 5.16 19.95 19.89
N PHE A 97 4.21 20.23 20.77
CA PHE A 97 2.88 19.62 20.67
C PHE A 97 2.15 19.98 19.36
N ARG A 98 2.34 21.21 18.87
CA ARG A 98 1.78 21.64 17.58
C ARG A 98 2.29 20.78 16.42
N ARG A 99 3.61 20.51 16.37
CA ARG A 99 4.17 19.63 15.34
C ARG A 99 3.78 18.17 15.52
N PHE A 100 3.59 17.71 16.75
CA PHE A 100 3.00 16.41 17.03
C PHE A 100 1.62 16.29 16.38
N LEU A 101 0.72 17.27 16.58
CA LEU A 101 -0.60 17.26 15.93
C LEU A 101 -0.48 17.28 14.40
N PHE A 102 0.35 18.16 13.84
CA PHE A 102 0.54 18.21 12.38
C PHE A 102 1.22 16.96 11.79
N SER A 103 1.95 16.18 12.58
CA SER A 103 2.55 14.92 12.13
C SER A 103 1.51 13.86 11.75
N PHE A 104 0.26 14.01 12.21
CA PHE A 104 -0.87 13.17 11.79
C PHE A 104 -1.39 13.50 10.39
N SER A 105 -0.98 14.62 9.79
CA SER A 105 -1.33 14.92 8.39
C SER A 105 -0.82 13.84 7.42
N PHE A 106 0.32 13.21 7.69
CA PHE A 106 0.86 12.13 6.86
C PHE A 106 -0.03 10.88 6.84
N PRO A 107 -0.35 10.23 7.98
CA PRO A 107 -1.26 9.08 7.98
C PRO A 107 -2.68 9.46 7.55
N ALA A 108 -3.14 10.69 7.83
CA ALA A 108 -4.44 11.15 7.36
C ALA A 108 -4.51 11.23 5.82
N MET A 109 -3.50 11.82 5.17
CA MET A 109 -3.44 11.88 3.70
C MET A 109 -3.32 10.48 3.09
N TYR A 110 -2.54 9.58 3.69
CA TYR A 110 -2.48 8.19 3.27
C TYR A 110 -3.86 7.52 3.31
N ALA A 111 -4.59 7.68 4.42
CA ALA A 111 -5.93 7.11 4.57
C ALA A 111 -6.91 7.66 3.53
N VAL A 112 -6.94 8.97 3.33
CA VAL A 112 -7.82 9.62 2.35
C VAL A 112 -7.55 9.09 0.94
N VAL A 113 -6.29 8.99 0.53
CA VAL A 113 -5.94 8.50 -0.81
C VAL A 113 -6.29 7.03 -0.97
N ASN A 114 -5.98 6.16 -0.01
CA ASN A 114 -6.29 4.73 -0.13
C ASN A 114 -7.79 4.44 -0.10
N ILE A 115 -8.53 5.11 0.78
CA ILE A 115 -9.99 4.98 0.85
C ILE A 115 -10.62 5.49 -0.46
N GLY A 116 -10.22 6.67 -0.91
CA GLY A 116 -10.70 7.24 -2.17
C GLY A 116 -10.37 6.37 -3.37
N TYR A 117 -9.16 5.81 -3.43
CA TYR A 117 -8.76 4.88 -4.47
C TYR A 117 -9.57 3.58 -4.42
N PHE A 118 -9.72 2.97 -3.24
CA PHE A 118 -10.53 1.75 -3.07
C PHE A 118 -11.95 1.94 -3.61
N PHE A 119 -12.63 3.03 -3.24
CA PHE A 119 -13.97 3.31 -3.77
C PHE A 119 -14.00 3.61 -5.27
N MET A 120 -12.89 4.05 -5.87
CA MET A 120 -12.80 4.34 -7.30
C MET A 120 -12.58 3.09 -8.15
N VAL A 121 -11.83 2.10 -7.66
CA VAL A 121 -11.43 0.93 -8.45
C VAL A 121 -12.09 -0.38 -8.05
N SER A 122 -12.59 -0.50 -6.82
CA SER A 122 -13.20 -1.75 -6.34
C SER A 122 -14.69 -1.78 -6.65
N ASP A 123 -15.13 -2.89 -7.26
CA ASP A 123 -16.55 -3.14 -7.54
C ASP A 123 -17.23 -3.72 -6.29
N SER A 124 -18.36 -3.13 -5.89
CA SER A 124 -19.16 -3.61 -4.77
C SER A 124 -19.88 -4.93 -5.08
N SER A 125 -19.98 -5.32 -6.35
CA SER A 125 -20.54 -6.61 -6.77
C SER A 125 -19.70 -7.82 -6.33
N LEU A 126 -18.44 -7.60 -5.93
CA LEU A 126 -17.51 -8.64 -5.46
C LEU A 126 -17.88 -9.22 -4.08
N GLY A 127 -18.91 -8.68 -3.41
CA GLY A 127 -19.46 -9.23 -2.17
C GLY A 127 -18.43 -9.26 -1.03
N TRP A 128 -18.08 -10.46 -0.55
CA TRP A 128 -17.18 -10.63 0.60
C TRP A 128 -15.76 -10.10 0.34
N GLU A 129 -15.27 -10.13 -0.90
CA GLU A 129 -13.94 -9.61 -1.26
C GLU A 129 -13.90 -8.08 -1.11
N TYR A 130 -15.00 -7.41 -1.45
CA TYR A 130 -15.17 -5.98 -1.27
C TYR A 130 -15.18 -5.62 0.23
N GLU A 131 -15.95 -6.35 1.05
CA GLU A 131 -15.98 -6.15 2.50
C GLU A 131 -14.60 -6.38 3.13
N PHE A 132 -13.89 -7.43 2.70
CA PHE A 132 -12.54 -7.71 3.15
C PHE A 132 -11.56 -6.61 2.74
N GLY A 133 -11.60 -6.16 1.49
CA GLY A 133 -10.77 -5.06 1.00
C GLY A 133 -11.00 -3.76 1.79
N MET A 134 -12.27 -3.44 2.07
CA MET A 134 -12.62 -2.28 2.90
C MET A 134 -12.07 -2.40 4.32
N ALA A 135 -12.21 -3.58 4.94
CA ALA A 135 -11.69 -3.84 6.27
C ALA A 135 -10.15 -3.72 6.32
N VAL A 136 -9.45 -4.22 5.30
CA VAL A 136 -7.99 -4.11 5.18
C VAL A 136 -7.54 -2.66 5.04
N VAL A 137 -8.21 -1.86 4.20
CA VAL A 137 -7.90 -0.44 4.03
C VAL A 137 -8.14 0.34 5.33
N GLY A 138 -9.27 0.07 6.00
CA GLY A 138 -9.59 0.68 7.29
C GLY A 138 -8.58 0.30 8.39
N TYR A 139 -8.28 -0.98 8.52
CA TYR A 139 -7.34 -1.51 9.51
C TYR A 139 -5.93 -0.97 9.30
N SER A 140 -5.40 -1.04 8.07
CA SER A 140 -4.06 -0.54 7.74
C SER A 140 -3.92 0.96 8.02
N SER A 141 -4.93 1.76 7.66
CA SER A 141 -4.96 3.19 7.95
C SER A 141 -5.00 3.49 9.46
N GLY A 142 -5.82 2.74 10.20
CA GLY A 142 -5.93 2.87 11.65
C GLY A 142 -4.63 2.51 12.38
N VAL A 143 -4.04 1.36 12.04
CA VAL A 143 -2.76 0.90 12.62
C VAL A 143 -1.64 1.89 12.32
N LEU A 144 -1.58 2.44 11.11
CA LEU A 144 -0.57 3.43 10.75
C LEU A 144 -0.71 4.71 11.57
N CYS A 145 -1.95 5.19 11.76
CA CYS A 145 -2.24 6.37 12.57
C CYS A 145 -1.85 6.15 14.05
N ILE A 146 -2.22 5.00 14.63
CA ILE A 146 -1.86 4.62 16.00
C ILE A 146 -0.34 4.53 16.14
N THR A 147 0.34 3.89 15.19
CA THR A 147 1.81 3.73 15.21
C THR A 147 2.50 5.09 15.22
N VAL A 148 2.08 6.00 14.33
CA VAL A 148 2.56 7.39 14.31
C VAL A 148 2.32 8.06 15.66
N GLY A 149 1.12 7.93 16.22
CA GLY A 149 0.76 8.51 17.51
C GLY A 149 1.64 8.01 18.65
N VAL A 150 1.86 6.70 18.74
CA VAL A 150 2.71 6.07 19.77
C VAL A 150 4.16 6.52 19.64
N VAL A 151 4.76 6.39 18.44
CA VAL A 151 6.16 6.73 18.21
C VAL A 151 6.42 8.21 18.49
N ASN A 152 5.58 9.09 17.95
CA ASN A 152 5.75 10.53 18.13
C ASN A 152 5.46 10.99 19.56
N SER A 153 4.54 10.32 20.28
CA SER A 153 4.31 10.58 21.70
C SER A 153 5.55 10.22 22.53
N MET A 154 6.15 9.05 22.28
CA MET A 154 7.39 8.64 22.97
C MET A 154 8.52 9.65 22.74
N LEU A 155 8.68 10.15 21.51
CA LEU A 155 9.68 11.16 21.18
C LEU A 155 9.42 12.50 21.87
N LEU A 156 8.16 12.93 21.95
CA LEU A 156 7.76 14.18 22.62
C LEU A 156 7.97 14.12 24.14
N VAL A 157 7.66 12.99 24.78
CA VAL A 157 7.85 12.80 26.22
C VAL A 157 9.34 12.74 26.57
N ARG A 158 10.15 12.05 25.77
CA ARG A 158 11.61 11.96 25.99
C ARG A 158 12.30 13.32 25.96
N SER A 159 11.85 14.27 25.14
CA SER A 159 12.46 15.61 25.14
C SER A 159 12.13 16.42 26.38
N LYS A 160 10.92 16.26 26.96
CA LYS A 160 10.54 16.97 28.19
C LYS A 160 11.34 16.49 29.40
N LYS A 161 11.62 15.19 29.51
CA LYS A 161 12.44 14.63 30.60
C LYS A 161 13.89 15.15 30.61
N HIS A 162 14.45 15.47 29.44
CA HIS A 162 15.84 15.93 29.33
C HIS A 162 16.04 17.41 29.70
N ILE A 163 14.96 18.21 29.73
CA ILE A 163 15.00 19.61 30.13
C ILE A 163 14.84 19.75 31.66
N SER A 164 14.30 18.72 32.33
CA SER A 164 14.01 18.71 33.77
C SER A 164 15.07 18.01 34.64
N SER A 165 16.19 17.56 34.08
CA SER A 165 17.35 17.00 34.81
C SER A 165 18.55 17.93 34.67
#